data_AF-A0A2D6BUQ5-F1
#
_entry.id   AF-A0A2D6BUQ5-F1
#
_cell.length_a   1.000
_cell.length_b   1.000
_cell.length_c   1.000
_cell.angle_alpha   90.00
_cell.angle_beta   90.00
_cell.angle_gamma   90.00
#
_symmetry.space_group_name_H-M   'P 1'
#
loop_
_entity.id
_entity.type
_entity.pdbx_description
1 polymer ?
#
loop_
_entity_poly.entity_id
_entity_poly.type
_entity_poly.pdbx_seq_one_letter_code
_entity_poly.pdbx_strand_id
1 'polypeptide(L)'
;MNDPTPPESPYLRLGKEEGIRRLVELFYQYMSELPEAATIRNMHAEDISPMEDKLTVFLTGWMGGPERYRERFGRVIIPAAHEPYPIGSAERDQWLLCMRHALDAVEAEPDLIEMLMPAFTQMAEMCRTIDD
;
A
#
# COMPACT_ATOMS: atom_id res chain seq x y z
N MET A 1 -27.49 -16.98 21.72
CA MET A 1 -26.60 -15.82 21.65
C MET A 1 -25.99 -15.86 20.26
N ASN A 2 -26.43 -14.99 19.35
CA ASN A 2 -25.75 -14.80 18.08
C ASN A 2 -24.68 -13.76 18.35
N ASP A 3 -23.48 -14.21 18.74
CA ASP A 3 -22.32 -13.34 18.69
C ASP A 3 -22.06 -13.01 17.22
N PRO A 4 -21.89 -11.74 16.84
CA PRO A 4 -21.51 -11.40 15.48
C PRO A 4 -20.16 -12.06 15.18
N THR A 5 -20.08 -12.79 14.07
CA THR A 5 -18.81 -13.29 13.53
C THR A 5 -17.84 -12.11 13.41
N PRO A 6 -16.58 -12.24 13.84
CA PRO A 6 -15.58 -11.19 13.64
C PRO A 6 -15.54 -10.78 12.16
N PRO A 7 -15.41 -9.48 11.85
CA PRO A 7 -15.32 -9.04 10.46
C PRO A 7 -14.15 -9.74 9.77
N GLU A 8 -14.37 -10.20 8.54
CA GLU A 8 -13.33 -10.84 7.73
C GLU A 8 -12.16 -9.87 7.53
N SER A 9 -10.93 -10.41 7.52
CA SER A 9 -9.74 -9.59 7.32
C SER A 9 -9.75 -8.93 5.93
N PRO A 10 -9.14 -7.74 5.76
CA PRO A 10 -8.99 -7.12 4.45
C PRO A 10 -8.36 -8.05 3.41
N TYR A 11 -7.42 -8.91 3.83
CA TYR A 11 -6.83 -9.95 2.99
C TYR A 11 -7.88 -10.90 2.39
N LEU A 12 -8.84 -11.37 3.18
CA LEU A 12 -9.91 -12.24 2.67
C LEU A 12 -10.86 -11.47 1.76
N ARG A 13 -11.26 -10.26 2.17
CA ARG A 13 -12.19 -9.40 1.43
C ARG A 13 -11.67 -8.96 0.07
N LEU A 14 -10.35 -8.78 -0.05
CA LEU A 14 -9.69 -8.44 -1.32
C LEU A 14 -9.34 -9.67 -2.16
N GLY A 15 -9.80 -10.88 -1.82
CA GLY A 15 -9.51 -12.06 -2.65
C GLY A 15 -8.12 -12.67 -2.44
N LYS A 16 -7.59 -12.56 -1.21
CA LYS A 16 -6.32 -13.16 -0.77
C LYS A 16 -5.12 -12.62 -1.55
N GLU A 17 -4.02 -13.37 -1.60
CA GLU A 17 -2.75 -12.91 -2.18
C GLU A 17 -2.88 -12.42 -3.63
N GLU A 18 -3.73 -13.06 -4.43
CA GLU A 18 -3.94 -12.67 -5.83
C GLU A 18 -4.57 -11.29 -5.96
N GLY A 19 -5.58 -10.98 -5.14
CA GLY A 19 -6.18 -9.65 -5.18
C GLY A 19 -5.31 -8.58 -4.53
N ILE A 20 -4.46 -8.92 -3.54
CA ILE A 20 -3.42 -7.99 -3.06
C ILE A 20 -2.39 -7.71 -4.16
N ARG A 21 -1.96 -8.72 -4.91
CA ARG A 21 -1.07 -8.55 -6.06
C ARG A 21 -1.72 -7.64 -7.09
N ARG A 22 -2.98 -7.89 -7.44
CA ARG A 22 -3.73 -7.04 -8.38
C ARG A 22 -3.86 -5.60 -7.91
N LEU A 23 -4.12 -5.38 -6.62
CA LEU A 23 -4.17 -4.05 -6.02
C LEU A 23 -2.81 -3.33 -6.18
N VAL A 24 -1.70 -4.03 -5.91
CA VAL A 24 -0.35 -3.47 -6.02
C VAL A 24 0.02 -3.16 -7.47
N GLU A 25 -0.30 -4.04 -8.42
CA GLU A 25 -0.11 -3.79 -9.85
C GLU A 25 -0.85 -2.51 -10.28
N LEU A 26 -2.13 -2.37 -9.91
CA LEU A 26 -2.92 -1.18 -10.20
C LEU A 26 -2.35 0.07 -9.52
N PHE A 27 -1.87 -0.06 -8.29
CA PHE A 27 -1.23 1.04 -7.57
C PHE A 27 -0.02 1.60 -8.32
N TYR A 28 0.89 0.75 -8.81
CA TYR A 28 2.03 1.23 -9.57
C TYR A 28 1.68 1.63 -11.01
N GLN A 29 0.63 1.04 -11.59
CA GLN A 29 0.07 1.49 -12.86
C GLN A 29 -0.42 2.95 -12.73
N TYR A 30 -1.27 3.25 -11.74
CA TYR A 30 -1.73 4.62 -11.48
C TYR A 30 -0.59 5.56 -11.14
N MET A 31 0.40 5.13 -10.36
CA MET A 31 1.60 5.93 -10.09
C MET A 31 2.36 6.29 -11.37
N SER A 32 2.38 5.41 -12.37
CA SER A 32 3.09 5.63 -13.63
C SER A 32 2.27 6.44 -14.64
N GLU A 33 0.94 6.39 -14.57
CA GLU A 33 0.04 7.01 -15.55
C GLU A 33 -0.47 8.39 -15.13
N LEU A 34 -0.67 8.64 -13.82
CA LEU A 34 -1.22 9.90 -13.32
C LEU A 34 -0.17 11.01 -13.33
N PRO A 35 -0.39 12.12 -14.07
CA PRO A 35 0.52 13.27 -14.03
C PRO A 35 0.72 13.84 -12.62
N GLU A 36 -0.31 13.75 -11.77
CA GLU A 36 -0.28 14.19 -10.38
C GLU A 36 0.71 13.38 -9.54
N ALA A 37 0.94 12.10 -9.88
CA ALA A 37 1.86 11.20 -9.18
C ALA A 37 3.29 11.20 -9.76
N ALA A 38 3.58 12.07 -10.73
CA ALA A 38 4.87 12.09 -11.42
C ALA A 38 6.06 12.29 -10.45
N THR A 39 5.88 13.06 -9.38
CA THR A 39 6.97 13.33 -8.42
C THR A 39 7.35 12.06 -7.67
N ILE A 40 6.38 11.36 -7.06
CA ILE A 40 6.66 10.10 -6.37
C ILE A 40 7.11 9.00 -7.34
N ARG A 41 6.59 8.98 -8.57
CA ARG A 41 7.03 8.02 -9.60
C ARG A 41 8.52 8.18 -9.93
N ASN A 42 9.01 9.42 -10.01
CA ASN A 42 10.41 9.73 -10.29
C ASN A 42 11.36 9.33 -9.15
N MET A 43 10.84 9.05 -7.95
CA MET A 43 11.63 8.49 -6.84
C MET A 43 11.83 6.98 -6.94
N HIS A 44 11.05 6.31 -7.80
CA HIS A 44 11.15 4.88 -8.03
C HIS A 44 12.05 4.59 -9.24
N ALA A 45 12.72 3.43 -9.21
CA ALA A 45 13.46 2.94 -10.37
C ALA A 45 12.53 2.78 -11.60
N GLU A 46 13.13 2.71 -12.78
CA GLU A 46 12.38 2.41 -14.01
C GLU A 46 11.71 1.03 -13.91
N ASP A 47 12.48 0.01 -13.50
CA ASP A 47 11.97 -1.31 -13.15
C ASP A 47 11.40 -1.31 -11.71
N ILE A 48 10.07 -1.36 -11.65
CA ILE A 48 9.29 -1.38 -10.41
C ILE A 48 9.03 -2.80 -9.88
N SER A 49 9.35 -3.84 -10.65
CA SER A 49 9.02 -5.23 -10.31
C SER A 49 9.50 -5.65 -8.91
N PRO A 50 10.72 -5.25 -8.45
CA PRO A 50 11.17 -5.57 -7.09
C PRO A 50 10.36 -4.86 -6.00
N MET A 51 9.84 -3.67 -6.27
CA MET A 51 9.03 -2.87 -5.34
C MET A 51 7.59 -3.39 -5.29
N GLU A 52 7.03 -3.81 -6.43
CA GLU A 52 5.75 -4.52 -6.53
C GLU A 52 5.74 -5.79 -5.67
N ASP A 53 6.76 -6.64 -5.81
CA ASP A 53 6.85 -7.90 -5.06
C ASP A 53 6.98 -7.64 -3.55
N LYS A 54 7.82 -6.67 -3.14
CA LYS A 54 7.95 -6.28 -1.74
C LYS A 54 6.65 -5.74 -1.16
N LEU A 55 5.97 -4.83 -1.87
CA LEU A 55 4.72 -4.24 -1.41
C LEU A 55 3.61 -5.28 -1.33
N THR A 56 3.51 -6.19 -2.30
CA THR A 56 2.55 -7.30 -2.29
C THR A 56 2.72 -8.19 -1.07
N VAL A 57 3.95 -8.61 -0.77
CA VAL A 57 4.23 -9.45 0.39
C VAL A 57 3.99 -8.71 1.70
N PHE A 58 4.37 -7.43 1.76
CA PHE A 58 4.13 -6.59 2.91
C PHE A 58 2.63 -6.45 3.20
N LEU A 59 1.83 -6.04 2.20
CA LEU A 59 0.38 -5.86 2.34
C LEU A 59 -0.34 -7.17 2.61
N THR A 60 0.13 -8.29 2.05
CA THR A 60 -0.43 -9.61 2.36
C THR A 60 -0.40 -9.90 3.86
N GLY A 61 0.74 -9.69 4.54
CA GLY A 61 0.83 -9.85 5.99
C GLY A 61 0.06 -8.76 6.74
N TRP A 62 0.25 -7.50 6.36
CA TRP A 62 -0.35 -6.34 7.02
C TRP A 62 -1.89 -6.37 7.01
N MET A 63 -2.50 -6.92 5.96
CA MET A 63 -3.95 -7.06 5.82
C MET A 63 -4.53 -8.33 6.46
N GLY A 64 -3.74 -9.07 7.24
CA GLY A 64 -4.18 -10.26 7.98
C GLY A 64 -4.02 -11.58 7.22
N GLY A 65 -3.20 -11.62 6.18
CA GLY A 65 -2.74 -12.84 5.52
C GLY A 65 -1.42 -13.35 6.10
N PRO A 66 -0.75 -14.30 5.42
CA PRO A 66 0.52 -14.86 5.88
C PRO A 66 1.66 -13.83 5.92
N GLU A 67 2.31 -13.66 7.07
CA GLU A 67 3.47 -12.77 7.24
C GLU A 67 4.76 -13.37 6.67
N ARG A 68 5.04 -13.11 5.40
CA ARG A 68 6.22 -13.68 4.70
C ARG A 68 7.34 -12.67 4.42
N TYR A 69 7.15 -11.41 4.79
CA TYR A 69 8.11 -10.35 4.47
C TYR A 69 9.49 -10.64 5.07
N ARG A 70 9.55 -10.99 6.36
CA ARG A 70 10.80 -11.27 7.06
C ARG A 70 11.56 -12.44 6.45
N GLU A 71 10.85 -13.48 6.05
CA GLU A 71 11.44 -14.69 5.46
C GLU A 71 12.03 -14.42 4.07
N ARG A 72 11.38 -13.57 3.27
CA ARG A 72 11.80 -13.26 1.89
C ARG A 72 12.83 -12.14 1.79
N PHE A 73 12.68 -11.09 2.60
CA PHE A 73 13.42 -9.84 2.46
C PHE A 73 14.14 -9.39 3.73
N GLY A 74 14.01 -10.13 4.83
CA GLY A 74 14.57 -9.76 6.13
C GLY A 74 13.69 -8.77 6.90
N ARG A 75 14.19 -8.31 8.03
CA ARG A 75 13.47 -7.38 8.91
C ARG A 75 13.35 -6.01 8.24
N VAL A 76 12.14 -5.46 8.18
CA VAL A 76 11.89 -4.08 7.79
C VAL A 76 11.41 -3.26 8.98
N ILE A 77 11.88 -2.02 9.05
CA ILE A 77 11.31 -0.97 9.88
C ILE A 77 10.89 0.11 8.89
N ILE A 78 9.59 0.30 8.70
CA ILE A 78 9.05 1.10 7.59
C ILE A 78 9.64 2.52 7.55
N PRO A 79 9.65 3.29 8.66
CA PRO A 79 10.29 4.62 8.65
C PRO A 79 11.77 4.57 8.25
N ALA A 80 12.55 3.63 8.82
CA ALA A 80 13.98 3.53 8.55
C ALA A 80 14.29 3.11 7.10
N ALA A 81 13.39 2.35 6.45
CA ALA A 81 13.53 2.00 5.05
C ALA A 81 13.26 3.18 4.10
N HIS A 82 12.54 4.19 4.58
CA HIS A 82 12.17 5.38 3.81
C HIS A 82 13.03 6.62 4.15
N GLU A 83 13.78 6.58 5.26
CA GLU A 83 14.67 7.66 5.73
C GLU A 83 15.66 8.22 4.68
N PRO A 84 16.24 7.41 3.76
CA PRO A 84 17.18 7.93 2.76
C PRO A 84 16.54 8.82 1.67
N TYR A 85 15.21 8.91 1.59
CA TYR A 85 14.51 9.58 0.51
C TYR A 85 13.82 10.86 0.99
N PRO A 86 13.80 11.94 0.19
CA PRO A 86 13.10 13.18 0.53
C PRO A 86 11.58 13.02 0.31
N ILE A 87 10.83 12.67 1.35
CA ILE A 87 9.38 12.42 1.29
C ILE A 87 8.68 13.49 2.13
N GLY A 88 8.01 14.44 1.47
CA GLY A 88 7.18 15.47 2.08
C GLY A 88 5.69 15.16 2.01
N SER A 89 4.85 16.17 2.28
CA SER A 89 3.39 16.05 2.20
C SER A 89 2.93 15.71 0.79
N ALA A 90 3.59 16.28 -0.23
CA ALA A 90 3.22 16.08 -1.63
C ALA A 90 3.40 14.62 -2.08
N GLU A 91 4.54 13.99 -1.76
CA GLU A 91 4.81 12.59 -2.11
C GLU A 91 3.85 11.65 -1.38
N ARG A 92 3.59 11.91 -0.08
CA ARG A 92 2.60 11.17 0.70
C ARG A 92 1.22 11.21 0.03
N ASP A 93 0.75 12.39 -0.35
CA ASP A 93 -0.57 12.56 -0.95
C ASP A 93 -0.67 11.90 -2.33
N GLN A 94 0.40 11.94 -3.12
CA GLN A 94 0.47 11.22 -4.40
C GLN A 94 0.44 9.71 -4.21
N TRP A 95 1.12 9.18 -3.19
CA TRP A 95 1.04 7.76 -2.84
C TRP A 95 -0.38 7.36 -2.49
N LEU A 96 -1.05 8.15 -1.63
CA LEU A 96 -2.42 7.90 -1.18
C LEU A 96 -3.43 8.03 -2.32
N LEU A 97 -3.21 8.97 -3.25
CA LEU A 97 -4.00 9.11 -4.47
C LEU A 97 -3.95 7.82 -5.30
N CYS A 98 -2.75 7.29 -5.56
CA CYS A 98 -2.58 6.05 -6.32
C CYS A 98 -3.24 4.86 -5.62
N MET A 99 -3.09 4.75 -4.29
CA MET A 99 -3.72 3.66 -3.52
C MET A 99 -5.24 3.76 -3.55
N ARG A 100 -5.79 4.98 -3.49
CA ARG A 100 -7.24 5.19 -3.61
C ARG A 100 -7.76 4.74 -4.96
N HIS A 101 -7.13 5.18 -6.05
CA HIS A 101 -7.50 4.73 -7.40
C HIS A 101 -7.38 3.22 -7.57
N ALA A 102 -6.35 2.60 -6.99
CA ALA A 102 -6.16 1.16 -7.05
C ALA A 102 -7.27 0.40 -6.30
N LEU A 103 -7.68 0.88 -5.11
CA LEU A 103 -8.80 0.32 -4.35
C LEU A 103 -10.13 0.43 -5.11
N ASP A 104 -10.39 1.60 -5.72
CA ASP A 104 -11.58 1.79 -6.55
C ASP A 104 -11.56 0.85 -7.78
N ALA A 105 -10.40 0.64 -8.40
CA ALA A 105 -10.23 -0.20 -9.59
C ALA A 105 -10.30 -1.72 -9.32
N VAL A 106 -9.98 -2.18 -8.11
CA VAL A 106 -10.27 -3.56 -7.69
C VAL A 106 -11.68 -3.74 -7.16
N GLU A 107 -12.53 -2.72 -7.28
CA GLU A 107 -13.91 -2.71 -6.81
C GLU A 107 -14.02 -3.05 -5.31
N ALA A 108 -13.08 -2.55 -4.50
CA ALA A 108 -13.11 -2.75 -3.07
C ALA A 108 -14.40 -2.19 -2.46
N GLU A 109 -14.99 -2.92 -1.51
CA GLU A 109 -16.23 -2.51 -0.87
C GLU A 109 -16.09 -1.15 -0.17
N PRO A 110 -17.10 -0.25 -0.22
CA PRO A 110 -16.97 1.10 0.33
C PRO A 110 -16.54 1.16 1.80
N ASP A 111 -17.06 0.26 2.65
CA ASP A 111 -16.68 0.18 4.06
C ASP A 111 -15.24 -0.33 4.26
N LEU A 112 -14.74 -1.15 3.32
CA LEU A 112 -13.34 -1.56 3.30
C LEU A 112 -12.43 -0.38 2.95
N ILE A 113 -12.82 0.45 1.98
CA ILE A 113 -12.08 1.65 1.62
C ILE A 113 -12.06 2.64 2.80
N GLU A 114 -13.21 2.85 3.46
CA GLU A 114 -13.32 3.69 4.67
C GLU A 114 -12.45 3.18 5.82
N MET A 115 -12.25 1.87 5.93
CA MET A 115 -11.34 1.26 6.90
C MET A 115 -9.86 1.40 6.51
N LEU A 116 -9.53 1.13 5.25
CA LEU A 116 -8.15 1.03 4.78
C LEU A 116 -7.49 2.39 4.55
N MET A 117 -8.21 3.37 4.00
CA MET A 117 -7.62 4.67 3.67
C MET A 117 -7.04 5.42 4.88
N PRO A 118 -7.70 5.47 6.06
CA PRO A 118 -7.11 6.05 7.26
C PRO A 118 -5.89 5.28 7.78
N ALA A 119 -5.88 3.95 7.63
CA ALA A 119 -4.76 3.11 8.03
C ALA A 119 -3.55 3.29 7.09
N PHE A 120 -3.80 3.37 5.78
CA PHE A 120 -2.80 3.74 4.79
C PHE A 120 -2.24 5.14 5.00
N THR A 121 -3.11 6.11 5.34
CA THR A 121 -2.69 7.48 5.65
C THR A 121 -1.70 7.47 6.81
N GLN A 122 -2.03 6.84 7.93
CA GLN A 122 -1.10 6.71 9.08
C GLN A 122 0.22 6.06 8.70
N MET A 123 0.20 5.01 7.86
CA MET A 123 1.42 4.38 7.38
C MET A 123 2.26 5.31 6.49
N ALA A 124 1.62 6.04 5.58
CA ALA A 124 2.29 6.97 4.68
C ALA A 124 2.88 8.17 5.45
N GLU A 125 2.20 8.67 6.50
CA GLU A 125 2.74 9.69 7.39
C GLU A 125 4.04 9.24 8.06
N MET A 126 4.12 7.99 8.52
CA MET A 126 5.33 7.44 9.14
C MET A 126 6.52 7.34 8.17
N CYS A 127 6.28 7.40 6.86
CA CYS A 127 7.32 7.36 5.83
C CYS A 127 7.87 8.76 5.48
N ARG A 128 7.23 9.84 5.94
CA ARG A 128 7.72 11.19 5.67
C ARG A 128 9.05 11.43 6.36
N THR A 129 9.93 12.15 5.67
CA THR A 129 11.27 12.52 6.12
C THR A 129 11.51 14.02 6.08
N ILE A 130 10.60 14.77 5.44
CA ILE A 130 10.60 16.22 5.36
C ILE A 130 9.40 16.76 6.15
N ASP A 131 9.67 17.77 6.98
CA ASP A 131 8.68 18.60 7.66
C ASP A 131 8.43 19.84 6.78
N ASP A 132 7.25 19.93 6.17
CA ASP A 132 6.83 20.93 5.17
C ASP A 132 5.42 21.46 5.43
#